data_AF-A0A4R1I8L6-F1
#
_entry.id   AF-A0A4R1I8L6-F1
#
_cell.length_a   1.000
_cell.length_b   1.000
_cell.length_c   1.000
_cell.angle_alpha   90.00
_cell.angle_beta   90.00
_cell.angle_gamma   90.00
#
_symmetry.space_group_name_H-M   'P 1'
#
loop_
_entity.id
_entity.type
_entity.pdbx_description
1 polymer ?
#
loop_
_entity_poly.entity_id
_entity_poly.type
_entity_poly.pdbx_seq_one_letter_code
_entity_poly.pdbx_strand_id
1 'polypeptide(L)'
;MYRATTKGVQVTVIPRFAPERSDPERGQYFWAYTIEILNLGVDTVQLKSRHWIITDALGRVQEVRGAGVVGEQPVLPPGGHFEYTSGVPLPTSTGIMEGSYSLMTTSGESFDAEVPAFSLDVPGEARTLN
;
A
#
# COMPACT_ATOMS: atom_id res chain seq x y z
N MET A 1 8.02 -8.99 -0.88
CA MET A 1 8.17 -7.87 0.09
C MET A 1 8.73 -6.69 -0.67
N TYR A 2 8.13 -5.52 -0.51
CA TYR A 2 8.52 -4.26 -1.16
C TYR A 2 8.74 -3.21 -0.08
N ARG A 3 9.63 -2.25 -0.32
CA ARG A 3 9.97 -1.24 0.68
C ARG A 3 10.43 0.08 0.03
N ALA A 4 9.97 1.21 0.59
CA ALA A 4 10.51 2.54 0.33
C ALA A 4 10.77 3.27 1.64
N THR A 5 11.70 4.23 1.63
CA THR A 5 11.97 5.10 2.78
C THR A 5 12.02 6.54 2.32
N THR A 6 11.17 7.39 2.92
CA THR A 6 11.07 8.82 2.61
C THR A 6 11.19 9.64 3.89
N LYS A 7 12.15 10.57 3.95
CA LYS A 7 12.41 11.43 5.13
C LYS A 7 12.44 10.66 6.47
N GLY A 8 13.05 9.47 6.48
CA GLY A 8 13.14 8.62 7.68
C GLY A 8 11.89 7.80 7.99
N VAL A 9 10.80 7.89 7.21
CA VAL A 9 9.65 6.99 7.34
C VAL A 9 9.78 5.87 6.32
N GLN A 10 9.87 4.64 6.81
CA GLN A 10 9.95 3.43 6.01
C GLN A 10 8.55 2.82 5.88
N VAL A 11 8.15 2.49 4.66
CA VAL A 11 6.92 1.75 4.38
C VAL A 11 7.30 0.41 3.77
N THR A 12 6.92 -0.68 4.44
CA THR A 12 7.09 -2.05 3.96
C THR A 12 5.73 -2.60 3.52
N VAL A 13 5.68 -3.27 2.36
CA VAL A 13 4.46 -3.90 1.84
C VAL A 13 4.67 -5.39 1.56
N ILE A 14 3.73 -6.20 2.02
CA ILE A 14 3.69 -7.65 1.79
C ILE A 14 2.34 -8.00 1.17
N PRO A 15 2.25 -8.09 -0.17
CA PRO A 15 1.03 -8.55 -0.84
C PRO A 15 0.92 -10.08 -0.77
N ARG A 16 -0.32 -10.57 -0.70
CA ARG A 16 -0.69 -11.98 -0.71
C ARG A 16 -1.98 -12.17 -1.51
N PHE A 17 -1.92 -13.03 -2.52
CA PHE A 17 -3.13 -13.48 -3.22
C PHE A 17 -4.04 -14.27 -2.27
N ALA A 18 -5.34 -14.01 -2.30
CA ALA A 18 -6.35 -14.66 -1.47
C ALA A 18 -7.27 -15.53 -2.36
N PRO A 19 -6.86 -16.79 -2.68
CA PRO A 19 -7.64 -17.69 -3.52
C PRO A 19 -9.04 -17.95 -2.97
N GLU A 20 -9.19 -18.01 -1.65
CA GLU A 20 -10.45 -18.20 -0.94
C GLU A 20 -11.48 -17.07 -1.14
N ARG A 21 -11.04 -15.90 -1.62
CA ARG A 21 -11.89 -14.73 -1.92
C ARG A 21 -11.92 -14.39 -3.41
N SER A 22 -11.35 -15.25 -4.24
CA SER A 22 -11.21 -15.04 -5.69
C SER A 22 -12.06 -16.04 -6.46
N ASP A 23 -12.55 -15.63 -7.62
CA ASP A 23 -13.24 -16.45 -8.61
C ASP A 23 -12.61 -16.16 -9.98
N PRO A 24 -11.47 -16.82 -10.31
CA PRO A 24 -10.75 -16.58 -11.57
C PRO A 24 -11.59 -16.83 -12.83
N GLU A 25 -12.50 -17.80 -12.79
CA GLU A 25 -13.43 -18.11 -13.89
C GLU A 25 -14.38 -16.94 -14.19
N ARG A 26 -14.62 -16.07 -13.21
CA ARG A 26 -15.41 -14.84 -13.37
C ARG A 26 -14.56 -13.59 -13.47
N GLY A 27 -13.24 -13.73 -13.58
CA GLY A 27 -12.31 -12.59 -13.60
C GLY A 27 -12.30 -11.79 -12.31
N GLN A 28 -12.57 -12.41 -11.15
CA GLN A 28 -12.59 -11.74 -9.86
C GLN A 28 -11.40 -12.20 -9.04
N TYR A 29 -10.43 -11.31 -8.81
CA TYR A 29 -9.22 -11.63 -8.07
C TYR A 29 -9.11 -10.74 -6.84
N PHE A 30 -8.67 -11.30 -5.72
CA PHE A 30 -8.52 -10.58 -4.47
C PHE A 30 -7.13 -10.75 -3.89
N TRP A 31 -6.50 -9.63 -3.51
CA TRP A 31 -5.25 -9.64 -2.75
C TRP A 31 -5.47 -8.99 -1.39
N ALA A 32 -4.90 -9.62 -0.37
CA ALA A 32 -4.61 -8.96 0.89
C ALA A 32 -3.22 -8.34 0.79
N TYR A 33 -3.00 -7.22 1.48
CA TYR A 33 -1.67 -6.65 1.64
C TYR A 33 -1.49 -6.17 3.08
N THR A 34 -0.36 -6.54 3.66
CA THR A 34 0.06 -6.08 4.98
C THR A 34 1.06 -4.95 4.79
N ILE A 35 0.84 -3.83 5.48
CA ILE A 35 1.70 -2.65 5.45
C ILE A 35 2.22 -2.39 6.84
N GLU A 36 3.54 -2.21 6.94
CA GLU A 36 4.22 -1.70 8.11
C GLU A 36 4.74 -0.29 7.80
N ILE A 37 4.45 0.66 8.68
CA ILE A 37 4.95 2.02 8.63
C ILE A 37 5.85 2.19 9.85
N LEU A 38 7.15 2.38 9.63
CA LEU A 38 8.16 2.50 10.67
C LEU A 38 8.80 3.90 10.62
N ASN A 39 8.78 4.61 11.74
CA ASN A 39 9.46 5.89 11.87
C ASN A 39 10.91 5.69 12.32
N LEU A 40 11.85 5.79 11.38
CA LEU A 40 13.30 5.79 11.62
C LEU A 40 13.86 7.20 11.86
N GLY A 41 13.01 8.22 11.78
CA GLY A 41 13.37 9.61 12.02
C GLY A 41 13.50 9.95 13.50
N VAL A 42 13.84 11.22 13.77
CA VAL A 42 14.00 11.77 15.13
C VAL A 42 12.79 12.55 15.62
N ASP A 43 11.88 12.89 14.71
CA ASP A 43 10.63 13.61 15.02
C ASP A 43 9.45 12.64 15.05
N THR A 44 8.50 12.90 15.94
CA THR A 44 7.20 12.23 15.91
C THR A 44 6.41 12.70 14.69
N VAL A 45 5.82 11.75 13.96
CA VAL A 45 4.97 12.01 12.79
C VAL A 45 3.58 11.41 12.98
N GLN A 46 2.57 12.01 12.36
CA GLN A 46 1.20 11.48 12.35
C GLN A 46 0.72 11.28 10.92
N LEU A 47 0.18 10.10 10.63
CA LEU A 47 -0.47 9.81 9.35
C LEU A 47 -1.83 10.50 9.29
N LYS A 48 -2.04 11.32 8.26
CA LYS A 48 -3.26 12.09 8.05
C LYS A 48 -4.15 11.50 6.97
N SER A 49 -3.57 11.12 5.84
CA SER A 49 -4.31 10.59 4.71
C SER A 49 -3.46 9.64 3.88
N ARG A 50 -4.13 8.92 2.99
CA ARG A 50 -3.53 8.00 2.02
C ARG A 50 -4.00 8.34 0.61
N HIS A 51 -3.14 8.09 -0.36
CA HIS A 51 -3.44 8.10 -1.77
C HIS A 51 -2.89 6.83 -2.40
N TRP A 52 -3.73 6.12 -3.13
CA TRP A 52 -3.38 4.91 -3.87
C TRP A 52 -3.63 5.12 -5.35
N ILE A 53 -2.73 4.56 -6.15
CA ILE A 53 -2.84 4.40 -7.59
C ILE A 53 -2.79 2.89 -7.85
N ILE A 54 -3.82 2.39 -8.52
CA ILE A 54 -4.02 0.97 -8.77
C ILE A 54 -4.14 0.80 -10.29
N THR A 55 -3.22 0.06 -10.88
CA THR A 55 -3.18 -0.19 -12.34
C THR A 55 -3.39 -1.67 -12.60
N ASP A 56 -4.43 -2.01 -13.36
CA ASP A 56 -4.71 -3.40 -13.73
C ASP A 56 -3.90 -3.85 -14.97
N ALA A 57 -3.95 -5.15 -15.30
CA ALA A 57 -3.20 -5.70 -16.44
C ALA A 57 -3.58 -5.11 -17.81
N LEU A 58 -4.73 -4.45 -17.90
CA LEU A 58 -5.23 -3.80 -19.11
C LEU A 58 -4.86 -2.30 -19.15
N GLY A 59 -4.04 -1.84 -18.21
CA GLY A 59 -3.61 -0.44 -18.11
C GLY A 59 -4.68 0.50 -17.57
N ARG A 60 -5.78 -0.03 -17.01
CA ARG A 60 -6.83 0.81 -16.40
C ARG A 60 -6.36 1.25 -15.02
N VAL A 61 -6.42 2.56 -14.78
CA VAL A 61 -5.96 3.19 -13.54
C VAL A 61 -7.16 3.57 -12.66
N GLN A 62 -7.09 3.23 -11.38
CA GLN A 62 -7.99 3.67 -10.33
C GLN A 62 -7.22 4.42 -9.24
N GLU A 63 -7.70 5.59 -8.86
CA GLU A 63 -7.18 6.34 -7.71
C GLU A 63 -8.11 6.21 -6.51
N VAL A 64 -7.52 5.99 -5.33
CA VAL A 64 -8.25 5.97 -4.05
C VAL A 64 -7.59 6.94 -3.09
N ARG A 65 -8.37 7.89 -2.56
CA ARG A 65 -7.93 8.85 -1.55
C ARG A 65 -8.80 8.74 -0.31
N GLY A 66 -8.22 8.93 0.87
CA GLY A 66 -8.99 8.92 2.10
C GLY A 66 -8.20 9.34 3.33
N ALA A 67 -8.92 9.75 4.37
CA ALA A 67 -8.32 10.04 5.66
C ALA A 67 -7.82 8.76 6.34
N GLY A 68 -6.65 8.85 6.96
CA GLY A 68 -6.05 7.78 7.74
C GLY A 68 -5.75 6.51 6.94
N VAL A 69 -5.58 5.42 7.69
CA VAL A 69 -5.49 4.04 7.21
C VAL A 69 -6.40 3.20 8.11
N VAL A 70 -7.21 2.31 7.51
CA VAL A 70 -8.16 1.44 8.26
C VAL A 70 -9.05 2.13 9.30
N GLY A 71 -9.33 3.43 9.12
CA GLY A 71 -10.14 4.23 10.05
C GLY A 71 -9.31 4.95 11.14
N GLU A 72 -7.99 4.81 11.13
CA GLU A 72 -7.07 5.35 12.13
C GLU A 72 -6.09 6.38 11.53
N GLN A 73 -5.63 7.30 12.36
CA GLN A 73 -4.57 8.28 12.03
C GLN A 73 -3.40 8.11 13.01
N PRO A 74 -2.60 7.04 12.84
CA PRO A 74 -1.58 6.66 13.82
C PRO A 74 -0.53 7.76 14.01
N VAL A 75 -0.12 7.93 15.26
CA VAL A 75 0.99 8.80 15.68
C VAL A 75 2.20 7.91 15.95
N LEU A 76 3.29 8.17 15.25
CA LEU A 76 4.51 7.37 15.26
C LEU A 76 5.65 8.19 15.89
N PRO A 77 6.01 7.95 17.17
CA PRO A 77 7.22 8.52 17.75
C PRO A 77 8.48 7.95 17.07
N PRO A 78 9.67 8.50 17.33
CA PRO A 78 10.93 7.91 16.88
C PRO A 78 11.05 6.44 17.27
N GLY A 79 11.32 5.55 16.32
CA GLY A 79 11.33 4.10 16.48
C GLY A 79 9.94 3.45 16.57
N GLY A 80 8.86 4.23 16.56
CA GLY A 80 7.50 3.75 16.55
C GLY A 80 7.10 3.15 15.20
N HIS A 81 6.21 2.15 15.25
CA HIS A 81 5.67 1.51 14.04
C HIS A 81 4.16 1.32 14.15
N PHE A 82 3.52 1.18 12.99
CA PHE A 82 2.11 0.82 12.86
C PHE A 82 1.96 -0.20 11.73
N GLU A 83 1.27 -1.31 12.01
CA GLU A 83 1.00 -2.36 11.04
C GLU A 83 -0.50 -2.49 10.81
N TYR A 84 -0.90 -2.67 9.55
CA TYR A 84 -2.29 -3.02 9.23
C TYR A 84 -2.37 -3.93 8.00
N THR A 85 -3.47 -4.66 7.88
CA THR A 85 -3.80 -5.44 6.70
C THR A 85 -5.07 -4.91 6.05
N SER A 86 -5.05 -4.77 4.73
CA SER A 86 -6.23 -4.43 3.93
C SER A 86 -6.27 -5.31 2.68
N GLY A 87 -7.17 -5.03 1.75
CA GLY A 87 -7.23 -5.79 0.52
C GLY A 87 -7.91 -5.05 -0.62
N VAL A 88 -7.64 -5.53 -1.82
CA VAL A 88 -8.05 -4.94 -3.08
C VAL A 88 -8.63 -6.03 -3.99
N PRO A 89 -9.82 -5.81 -4.57
CA PRO A 89 -10.30 -6.61 -5.70
C PRO A 89 -9.75 -6.05 -7.02
N LEU A 90 -9.35 -6.92 -7.95
CA LEU A 90 -9.06 -6.55 -9.34
C LEU A 90 -9.81 -7.46 -10.33
N PRO A 91 -10.13 -6.94 -11.53
CA PRO A 91 -10.74 -7.72 -12.61
C PRO A 91 -9.72 -8.54 -13.43
N THR A 92 -8.44 -8.49 -13.09
CA THR A 92 -7.33 -9.11 -13.82
C THR A 92 -6.46 -9.92 -12.86
N SER A 93 -5.77 -10.95 -13.36
CA SER A 93 -4.89 -11.81 -12.56
C SER A 93 -3.55 -11.16 -12.19
N THR A 94 -3.25 -10.01 -12.77
CA THR A 94 -2.09 -9.18 -12.43
C THR A 94 -2.48 -7.71 -12.29
N GLY A 95 -1.66 -6.96 -11.56
CA GLY A 95 -1.79 -5.52 -11.40
C GLY A 95 -0.63 -4.93 -10.60
N ILE A 96 -0.57 -3.60 -10.53
CA ILE A 96 0.42 -2.85 -9.76
C ILE A 96 -0.32 -1.88 -8.84
N MET A 97 0.13 -1.79 -7.60
CA MET A 97 -0.29 -0.75 -6.67
C MET A 97 0.90 0.08 -6.21
N GLU A 98 0.71 1.38 -6.13
CA GLU A 98 1.66 2.35 -5.57
C GLU A 98 0.90 3.50 -4.92
N GLY A 99 1.57 4.34 -4.14
CA GLY A 99 0.88 5.43 -3.49
C GLY A 99 1.72 6.26 -2.54
N SER A 100 1.04 7.00 -1.68
CA SER A 100 1.69 7.81 -0.65
C SER A 100 0.82 7.97 0.60
N TYR A 101 1.50 8.23 1.72
CA TYR A 101 0.88 8.69 2.96
C TYR A 101 1.23 10.14 3.21
N SER A 102 0.23 10.98 3.42
CA SER A 102 0.45 12.34 3.90
C SER A 102 0.66 12.32 5.40
N LEU A 103 1.85 12.71 5.83
CA LEU A 103 2.30 12.73 7.21
C LEU A 103 2.50 14.17 7.66
N MET A 104 2.31 14.41 8.94
CA MET A 104 2.53 15.70 9.58
C MET A 104 3.41 15.52 10.82
N THR A 105 4.47 16.30 10.94
CA THR A 105 5.33 16.34 12.13
C THR A 105 4.63 17.07 13.28
N THR A 106 5.17 16.96 14.49
CA THR A 106 4.71 17.76 15.64
C THR A 106 4.93 19.26 15.48
N SER A 107 5.87 19.68 14.62
CA SER A 107 6.09 21.09 14.26
C SER A 107 5.07 21.62 13.24
N GLY A 108 4.22 20.75 12.68
CA GLY A 108 3.22 21.11 11.68
C GLY A 108 3.72 21.07 10.23
N GLU A 109 4.95 20.61 9.98
CA GLU A 109 5.42 20.35 8.62
C GLU A 109 4.72 19.11 8.06
N SER A 110 4.18 19.21 6.85
CA SER A 110 3.60 18.08 6.12
C SER A 110 4.53 17.59 5.02
N PHE A 111 4.57 16.28 4.83
CA PHE A 111 5.27 15.64 3.71
C PHE A 111 4.57 14.34 3.33
N ASP A 112 4.83 13.87 2.11
CA ASP A 112 4.31 12.59 1.64
C ASP A 112 5.40 11.53 1.74
N ALA A 113 5.12 10.43 2.43
CA ALA A 113 5.95 9.23 2.41
C ALA A 113 5.49 8.30 1.29
N GLU A 114 6.41 7.89 0.43
CA GLU A 114 6.15 6.96 -0.66
C GLU A 114 5.76 5.58 -0.14
N VAL A 115 4.72 5.01 -0.75
CA VAL A 115 4.45 3.57 -0.69
C VAL A 115 5.01 2.97 -1.98
N PRO A 116 5.99 2.03 -1.90
CA PRO A 116 6.67 1.52 -3.08
C PRO A 116 5.67 0.87 -4.04
N ALA A 117 5.94 0.95 -5.34
CA ALA A 117 5.21 0.13 -6.30
C ALA A 117 5.40 -1.37 -6.00
N PHE A 118 4.30 -2.12 -5.92
CA PHE A 118 4.31 -3.56 -5.70
C PHE A 118 3.38 -4.30 -6.65
N SER A 119 3.83 -5.48 -7.07
CA SER A 119 3.08 -6.35 -7.97
C SER A 119 2.03 -7.15 -7.21
N LEU A 120 0.86 -7.26 -7.83
CA LEU A 120 -0.27 -8.10 -7.43
C LEU A 120 -0.39 -9.24 -8.43
N ASP A 121 0.49 -10.23 -8.33
CA ASP A 121 0.52 -11.37 -9.25
C ASP A 121 -0.13 -12.61 -8.59
N VAL A 122 -0.89 -13.38 -9.36
CA VAL A 122 -1.28 -14.74 -8.96
C VAL A 122 -0.02 -15.63 -8.94
N PRO A 123 0.28 -16.33 -7.83
CA PRO A 123 1.44 -17.21 -7.76
C PRO A 123 1.40 -18.32 -8.82
N GLY A 124 2.48 -18.49 -9.58
CA GLY A 124 2.62 -19.57 -10.55
C GLY A 124 2.04 -19.30 -11.94
N GLU A 125 1.42 -18.13 -12.17
CA GLU A 125 1.04 -17.71 -13.52
C GLU A 125 2.26 -17.10 -14.23
N ALA A 126 2.63 -17.64 -15.39
CA ALA A 126 3.76 -17.14 -16.16
C ALA A 126 3.44 -15.75 -16.72
N ARG A 127 4.37 -14.79 -16.56
CA ARG A 127 4.29 -13.50 -17.25
C ARG A 127 4.33 -13.75 -18.75
N THR A 128 3.19 -13.61 -19.42
CA THR A 128 3.19 -13.51 -20.88
C THR A 128 3.61 -12.10 -21.22
N LEU A 129 4.91 -11.90 -21.43
CA LEU A 129 5.43 -10.67 -22.03
C LEU A 129 5.07 -10.75 -23.52
N ASN A 130 4.10 -9.94 -23.95
CA ASN A 130 3.79 -9.72 -25.37
C ASN A 130 4.82 -8.80 -26.02
#